data_AF-A0A821K990-F1
#
_entry.id   AF-A0A821K990-F1
#
_cell.length_a   1.000
_cell.length_b   1.000
_cell.length_c   1.000
_cell.angle_alpha   90.00
_cell.angle_beta   90.00
_cell.angle_gamma   90.00
#
_symmetry.space_group_name_H-M   'P 1'
#
loop_
_entity.id
_entity.type
_entity.pdbx_description
1 polymer ?
#
loop_
_entity_poly.entity_id
_entity_poly.type
_entity_poly.pdbx_seq_one_letter_code
_entity_poly.pdbx_strand_id
1 'polypeptide(L)'
;GVPRSKISQLFHYMYSTAPKPQLDSGGDAKGTPIAGLGYGLPIARLYAKYFQGSLALASVEGLGTWAYISIKAEPANASEFLPVSSKLRYSYTTKKGSDWTSH
;
A
#
# COMPACT_ATOMS: atom_id res chain seq x y z
N GLY A 1 -3.79 -6.52 -16.44
CA GLY A 1 -3.82 -5.73 -15.20
C GLY A 1 -4.71 -6.36 -14.16
N VAL A 2 -4.93 -5.67 -13.05
CA VAL A 2 -5.75 -6.04 -11.89
C VAL A 2 -7.22 -5.56 -12.06
N PRO A 3 -8.22 -6.38 -11.70
CA PRO A 3 -9.64 -5.98 -11.69
C PRO A 3 -9.91 -4.81 -10.75
N ARG A 4 -10.83 -3.90 -11.12
CA ARG A 4 -11.15 -2.69 -10.35
C ARG A 4 -11.59 -2.98 -8.91
N SER A 5 -12.31 -4.09 -8.70
CA SER A 5 -12.77 -4.55 -7.37
C SER A 5 -11.62 -4.89 -6.41
N LYS A 6 -10.43 -5.21 -6.92
CA LYS A 6 -9.25 -5.60 -6.12
C LYS A 6 -8.23 -4.47 -5.96
N ILE A 7 -8.36 -3.35 -6.67
CA ILE A 7 -7.36 -2.26 -6.65
C ILE A 7 -7.17 -1.69 -5.24
N SER A 8 -8.26 -1.50 -4.47
CA SER A 8 -8.17 -1.00 -3.09
C SER A 8 -7.41 -1.97 -2.18
N GLN A 9 -7.54 -3.28 -2.44
CA GLN A 9 -6.92 -4.33 -1.62
C GLN A 9 -5.41 -4.39 -1.77
N LEU A 10 -4.87 -3.97 -2.92
CA LEU A 10 -3.42 -3.99 -3.19
C LEU A 10 -2.61 -3.22 -2.16
N PHE A 11 -3.21 -2.21 -1.53
CA PHE A 11 -2.58 -1.38 -0.51
C PHE A 11 -2.83 -1.86 0.93
N HIS A 12 -3.53 -2.97 1.14
CA HIS A 12 -3.62 -3.58 2.46
C HIS A 12 -2.30 -4.25 2.80
N TYR A 13 -1.87 -4.09 4.05
CA TYR A 13 -0.76 -4.85 4.60
C TYR A 13 -1.07 -6.35 4.50
N MET A 14 -0.05 -7.15 4.17
CA MET A 14 -0.12 -8.60 4.02
C MET A 14 -1.00 -9.11 2.86
N TYR A 15 -1.56 -8.24 2.02
CA TYR A 15 -2.27 -8.68 0.82
C TYR A 15 -1.26 -9.10 -0.25
N SER A 16 -1.36 -10.35 -0.71
CA SER A 16 -0.53 -10.91 -1.78
C SER A 16 -1.31 -11.98 -2.53
N THR A 17 -1.12 -12.04 -3.85
CA THR A 17 -1.60 -13.13 -4.70
C THR A 17 -0.55 -14.22 -4.92
N ALA A 18 0.72 -13.95 -4.55
CA ALA A 18 1.78 -14.94 -4.57
C ALA A 18 1.72 -15.82 -3.31
N PRO A 19 2.13 -17.10 -3.40
CA PRO A 19 2.27 -17.97 -2.24
C PRO A 19 3.14 -17.34 -1.15
N LYS A 20 2.83 -17.63 0.11
CA LYS A 20 3.67 -17.17 1.23
C LYS A 20 5.05 -17.83 1.10
N PRO A 21 6.13 -17.04 1.07
CA PRO A 21 7.46 -17.60 0.95
C PRO A 21 7.80 -18.38 2.22
N GLN A 22 8.43 -19.54 2.04
CA GLN A 22 9.05 -20.27 3.13
C GLN A 22 10.39 -19.59 3.42
N LEU A 23 10.45 -18.85 4.54
CA LEU A 23 11.69 -18.28 5.04
C LEU A 23 12.38 -19.40 5.82
N ASP A 24 13.30 -20.11 5.18
CA ASP A 24 14.22 -20.99 5.88
C ASP A 24 15.13 -20.16 6.79
N SER A 25 15.12 -20.47 8.08
CA SER A 25 15.94 -19.78 9.10
C SER A 25 17.45 -20.01 8.93
N GLY A 26 17.87 -20.78 7.91
CA GLY A 26 19.26 -20.98 7.55
C GLY A 26 19.60 -20.03 6.40
N GLY A 27 20.50 -19.08 6.67
CA GLY A 27 20.87 -17.96 5.79
C GLY A 27 21.58 -18.32 4.48
N ASP A 28 21.23 -19.43 3.84
CA ASP A 28 21.64 -19.74 2.50
C ASP A 28 20.69 -19.02 1.53
N ALA A 29 21.22 -17.98 0.89
CA ALA A 29 20.55 -17.06 -0.02
C ALA A 29 19.98 -17.73 -1.29
N LYS A 30 19.10 -18.73 -1.16
CA LYS A 30 18.19 -19.17 -2.23
C LYS A 30 17.13 -18.10 -2.45
N GLY A 31 17.55 -16.98 -3.06
CA GLY A 31 16.71 -15.95 -3.67
C GLY A 31 15.66 -15.33 -2.74
N THR A 32 15.91 -14.09 -2.27
CA THR A 32 14.88 -13.33 -1.56
C THR A 32 13.59 -13.29 -2.41
N PRO A 33 12.44 -13.69 -1.85
CA PRO A 33 11.19 -13.77 -2.60
C PRO A 33 10.77 -12.37 -3.07
N ILE A 34 10.52 -12.22 -4.38
CA ILE A 34 10.11 -10.95 -5.00
C ILE A 34 8.66 -10.56 -4.66
N ALA A 35 7.85 -11.50 -4.16
CA ALA A 35 6.45 -11.32 -3.79
C ALA A 35 6.06 -12.32 -2.69
N GLY A 36 4.89 -12.15 -2.07
CA GLY A 36 4.34 -13.10 -1.10
C GLY A 36 4.15 -12.54 0.32
N LEU A 37 4.94 -11.53 0.71
CA LEU A 37 4.79 -10.87 2.02
C LEU A 37 3.70 -9.80 2.06
N GLY A 38 3.39 -9.18 0.91
CA GLY A 38 2.31 -8.19 0.81
C GLY A 38 2.60 -6.82 1.45
N TYR A 39 3.88 -6.44 1.58
CA TYR A 39 4.29 -5.18 2.19
C TYR A 39 4.82 -4.12 1.21
N GLY A 40 5.23 -4.52 0.01
CA GLY A 40 5.90 -3.62 -0.94
C GLY A 40 5.09 -2.36 -1.28
N LEU A 41 3.85 -2.54 -1.77
CA LEU A 41 3.01 -1.41 -2.17
C LEU A 41 2.57 -0.50 -1.01
N PRO A 42 2.07 -1.01 0.14
CA PRO A 42 1.74 -0.14 1.27
C PRO A 42 2.95 0.63 1.80
N ILE A 43 4.13 0.00 1.89
CA ILE A 43 5.36 0.66 2.34
C ILE A 43 5.85 1.70 1.32
N ALA A 44 5.87 1.38 0.03
CA ALA A 44 6.26 2.33 -1.02
C ALA A 44 5.38 3.59 -1.00
N ARG A 45 4.07 3.43 -0.74
CA ARG A 45 3.16 4.56 -0.57
C ARG A 45 3.47 5.41 0.67
N LEU A 46 3.93 4.79 1.78
CA LEU A 46 4.39 5.55 2.95
C LEU A 46 5.63 6.38 2.62
N TYR A 47 6.62 5.80 1.93
CA TYR A 47 7.83 6.52 1.52
C TYR A 47 7.51 7.72 0.63
N ALA A 48 6.63 7.54 -0.37
CA ALA A 48 6.20 8.65 -1.20
C ALA A 48 5.50 9.75 -0.38
N LYS A 49 4.62 9.37 0.56
CA LYS A 49 3.88 10.31 1.42
C LYS A 49 4.76 11.02 2.45
N TYR A 50 5.88 10.43 2.84
CA TYR A 50 6.74 10.98 3.88
C TYR A 50 7.15 12.42 3.58
N PHE A 51 7.51 12.73 2.33
CA PHE A 51 7.82 14.08 1.89
C PHE A 51 6.68 14.73 1.08
N GLN A 52 5.44 14.56 1.56
CA GLN A 52 4.22 15.09 0.95
C GLN A 52 3.96 14.67 -0.52
N GLY A 53 4.53 13.55 -0.95
CA GLY A 53 4.26 12.95 -2.26
C GLY A 53 3.06 12.01 -2.25
N SER A 54 2.93 11.25 -3.32
CA SER A 54 1.88 10.23 -3.46
C SER A 54 2.28 9.08 -4.36
N LEU A 55 1.71 7.90 -4.12
CA LEU A 55 1.79 6.75 -5.01
C LEU A 55 0.37 6.28 -5.35
N ALA A 56 0.05 6.22 -6.64
CA ALA A 56 -1.25 5.78 -7.16
C ALA A 56 -1.06 4.69 -8.22
N LEU A 57 -2.03 3.78 -8.32
CA LEU A 57 -2.07 2.75 -9.35
C LEU A 57 -3.28 2.98 -10.26
N ALA A 58 -3.06 2.89 -11.57
CA ALA A 58 -4.13 2.75 -12.57
C ALA A 58 -3.97 1.41 -13.26
N SER A 59 -5.05 0.66 -13.38
CA SER A 59 -5.00 -0.70 -13.91
C SER A 59 -6.15 -0.95 -14.86
N VAL A 60 -5.85 -1.63 -15.96
CA VAL A 60 -6.85 -2.15 -16.89
C VAL A 60 -6.69 -3.66 -16.96
N GLU A 61 -7.76 -4.38 -16.64
CA GLU A 61 -7.81 -5.83 -16.69
C GLU A 61 -7.53 -6.32 -18.13
N GLY A 62 -6.77 -7.40 -18.27
CA GLY A 62 -6.32 -7.89 -19.58
C GLY A 62 -5.21 -7.09 -20.27
N LEU A 63 -5.02 -5.79 -19.98
CA LEU A 63 -3.98 -4.95 -20.61
C LEU A 63 -2.74 -4.76 -19.74
N GLY A 64 -2.88 -4.19 -18.54
CA GLY A 64 -1.69 -3.78 -17.77
C GLY A 64 -2.00 -2.95 -16.53
N THR A 65 -0.94 -2.53 -15.85
CA THR A 65 -0.99 -1.70 -14.65
C THR A 65 0.09 -0.63 -14.74
N TRP A 66 -0.28 0.61 -14.44
CA TRP A 66 0.60 1.77 -14.34
C TRP A 66 0.70 2.23 -12.90
N ALA A 67 1.90 2.59 -12.47
CA ALA A 67 2.16 3.18 -11.17
C ALA A 67 2.67 4.62 -11.35
N TYR A 68 2.03 5.56 -10.68
CA TYR A 68 2.39 6.97 -10.70
C TYR A 68 2.94 7.37 -9.35
N ILE A 69 4.14 7.92 -9.33
CA ILE A 69 4.80 8.47 -8.15
C ILE A 69 4.92 9.98 -8.34
N SER A 70 4.45 10.73 -7.36
CA SER A 70 4.59 12.18 -7.32
C SER A 70 5.45 12.55 -6.12
N ILE A 71 6.43 13.41 -6.35
CA ILE A 71 7.34 13.95 -5.34
C ILE A 71 7.37 15.46 -5.43
N LYS A 72 7.82 16.12 -4.37
CA LYS A 72 8.05 17.56 -4.39
C LYS A 72 9.33 17.85 -5.17
N ALA A 73 9.22 18.75 -6.14
CA ALA A 73 10.37 19.20 -6.93
C ALA A 73 11.30 20.11 -6.10
N GLU A 74 10.71 20.89 -5.18
CA GLU A 74 11.45 21.83 -4.34
C GLU A 74 11.62 21.28 -2.91
N PRO A 75 12.85 21.26 -2.37
CA PRO A 75 13.13 20.71 -1.05
C PRO A 75 12.46 21.50 0.08
N ALA A 76 12.26 22.81 -0.08
CA ALA A 76 11.56 23.65 0.91
C ALA A 76 10.11 23.18 1.14
N ASN A 77 9.50 22.55 0.14
CA ASN A 77 8.14 22.00 0.19
C ASN A 77 8.11 20.50 0.54
N ALA A 78 9.27 19.86 0.68
CA ALA A 78 9.42 18.44 1.01
C ALA A 78 9.55 18.24 2.52
N SER A 79 8.58 18.73 3.30
CA SER A 79 8.58 18.51 4.75
C SER A 79 8.00 17.15 5.13
N GLU A 80 8.41 16.65 6.29
CA GLU A 80 8.00 15.34 6.79
C GLU A 80 6.51 15.31 7.18
N PHE A 81 5.80 14.27 6.73
CA PHE A 81 4.41 14.00 7.07
C PHE A 81 4.34 12.95 8.19
N LEU A 82 4.41 13.42 9.43
CA LEU A 82 4.43 12.55 10.62
C LEU A 82 3.03 12.34 11.21
N PRO A 83 2.73 11.12 11.69
CA PRO A 83 1.55 10.88 12.49
C PRO A 83 1.63 11.63 13.84
N VAL A 84 0.78 12.65 14.03
CA VAL A 84 0.60 13.31 15.32
C VAL A 84 -0.31 12.45 16.20
N SER A 85 0.22 11.98 17.33
CA SER A 85 -0.59 11.34 18.37
C SER A 85 -1.46 12.40 19.04
N SER A 86 -2.74 12.45 18.66
CA SER A 86 -3.74 13.29 19.31
C SER A 86 -4.87 12.41 19.83
N LYS A 87 -5.51 12.79 20.94
CA LYS A 87 -6.60 12.03 21.55
C LYS A 87 -7.77 11.76 20.57
N LEU A 88 -7.94 12.61 19.57
CA LEU A 88 -8.97 12.47 18.52
C LEU A 88 -8.59 11.50 17.40
N ARG A 89 -7.33 11.03 17.34
CA ARG A 89 -6.83 10.20 16.22
C ARG A 89 -6.93 8.70 16.50
N TYR A 90 -7.06 8.30 17.76
CA TYR A 90 -7.35 6.91 18.13
C TYR A 90 -8.85 6.64 17.97
N SER A 91 -9.29 6.35 16.74
CA SER A 91 -10.66 5.89 16.51
C SER A 91 -10.68 4.37 16.40
N TYR A 92 -11.14 3.69 17.45
CA TYR A 92 -11.71 2.36 17.29
C TYR A 92 -13.08 2.58 16.61
N THR A 93 -13.16 2.35 15.30
CA THR A 93 -14.46 2.40 14.63
C THR A 93 -15.23 1.16 15.06
N THR A 94 -16.32 1.33 15.81
CA THR A 94 -17.33 0.26 15.94
C THR A 94 -17.84 -0.06 14.55
N LYS A 95 -18.28 -1.31 14.29
CA LYS A 95 -18.88 -1.66 12.99
C LYS A 95 -20.14 -0.83 12.78
N LYS A 96 -20.02 0.32 12.13
CA LYS A 96 -21.13 1.12 11.62
C LYS A 96 -21.70 0.37 10.40
N GLY A 97 -23.03 0.33 10.29
CA GLY A 97 -23.70 -0.25 9.13
C GLY A 97 -23.29 0.44 7.82
N SER A 98 -23.61 -0.18 6.68
CA SER A 98 -23.35 0.42 5.37
C SER A 98 -24.11 1.74 5.25
N ASP A 99 -23.41 2.80 4.85
CA ASP A 99 -24.04 4.08 4.53
C ASP A 99 -24.83 4.02 3.19
N TRP A 100 -24.71 2.91 2.44
CA TRP A 100 -25.37 2.68 1.16
C TRP A 100 -26.23 1.40 1.16
N THR A 101 -27.24 1.37 0.31
CA THR A 101 -28.06 0.17 0.08
C THR A 101 -27.23 -0.95 -0.56
N SER A 102 -27.21 -2.12 0.07
CA SER A 102 -26.70 -3.34 -0.57
C SER A 102 -27.80 -3.93 -1.47
N HIS A 103 -27.53 -4.02 -2.77
CA HIS A 103 -28.34 -4.79 -3.71
C HIS A 103 -27.83 -6.23 -3.79
#